data_AF-A0A8J7AKN7-F1
#
_entry.id   AF-A0A8J7AKN7-F1
#
_cell.length_a   1.000
_cell.length_b   1.000
_cell.length_c   1.000
_cell.angle_alpha   90.00
_cell.angle_beta   90.00
_cell.angle_gamma   90.00
#
_symmetry.space_group_name_H-M   'P 1'
#
loop_
_entity.id
_entity.type
_entity.pdbx_description
1 polymer ?
#
loop_
_entity_poly.entity_id
_entity_poly.type
_entity_poly.pdbx_seq_one_letter_code
_entity_poly.pdbx_strand_id
1 'polypeptide(L)'
;MRRLEYSIDLRSLRIFRLFRLARMLKLLRYGRAVDHFRMAFITIRTELTLFLITCAFVIYLASVGIYYFERVAQPETFGSVFDCMWWAVATLTTVGYGDVYPVTAGGKVFTTLILFIGLGIIAVPAGLISSALSEVWREEAEADKRFTEGD
;
A
#
# COMPACT_ATOMS: atom_id res chain seq x y z
N MET A 1 45.53 8.80 -54.30
CA MET A 1 44.40 9.64 -53.80
C MET A 1 43.34 8.72 -53.20
N ARG A 2 42.80 9.12 -52.05
CA ARG A 2 41.75 8.47 -51.22
C ARG A 2 42.21 7.37 -50.27
N ARG A 3 42.64 7.80 -49.08
CA ARG A 3 42.61 7.01 -47.84
C ARG A 3 41.16 6.57 -47.61
N LEU A 4 40.97 5.27 -47.40
CA LEU A 4 39.77 4.74 -46.77
C LEU A 4 39.82 5.15 -45.30
N GLU A 5 39.11 6.24 -44.98
CA GLU A 5 38.82 6.63 -43.60
C GLU A 5 37.86 5.59 -43.02
N TYR A 6 38.42 4.57 -42.39
CA TYR A 6 37.71 3.74 -41.44
C TYR A 6 37.48 4.58 -40.17
N SER A 7 36.67 5.63 -40.30
CA SER A 7 36.09 6.33 -39.16
C SER A 7 35.06 5.39 -38.55
N ILE A 8 35.54 4.40 -37.79
CA ILE A 8 34.71 3.72 -36.80
C ILE A 8 34.29 4.83 -35.85
N ASP A 9 33.10 5.35 -36.15
CA ASP A 9 32.54 6.54 -35.56
C ASP A 9 32.55 6.37 -34.04
N LEU A 10 33.24 7.26 -33.32
CA LEU A 10 33.26 7.29 -31.86
C LEU A 10 31.82 7.40 -31.27
N ARG A 11 30.81 7.73 -32.09
CA ARG A 11 29.38 7.59 -31.74
C ARG A 11 28.93 6.14 -31.55
N SER A 12 29.43 5.19 -32.33
CA SER A 12 29.07 3.76 -32.22
C SER A 12 29.54 3.16 -30.89
N LEU A 13 30.69 3.60 -30.36
CA LEU A 13 31.16 3.27 -29.01
C LEU A 13 30.29 3.89 -27.90
N ARG A 14 29.56 4.97 -28.18
CA ARG A 14 28.61 5.59 -27.24
C ARG A 14 27.33 4.77 -27.11
N ILE A 15 26.92 4.05 -28.16
CA ILE A 15 25.81 3.07 -28.13
C ILE A 15 26.13 1.87 -27.23
N PHE A 16 27.39 1.45 -27.14
CA PHE A 16 27.80 0.44 -26.14
C PHE A 16 27.58 0.91 -24.68
N ARG A 17 27.52 2.22 -24.42
CA ARG A 17 27.11 2.75 -23.10
C ARG A 17 25.61 2.55 -22.84
N LEU A 18 24.76 2.55 -23.87
CA LEU A 18 23.34 2.20 -23.75
C LEU A 18 23.14 0.69 -23.50
N PHE A 19 24.07 -0.17 -23.92
CA PHE A 19 24.10 -1.58 -23.49
C PHE A 19 24.27 -1.74 -21.96
N ARG A 20 24.74 -0.71 -21.24
CA ARG A 20 24.69 -0.69 -19.77
C ARG A 20 23.24 -0.65 -19.26
N LEU A 21 22.30 -0.03 -19.99
CA LEU A 21 20.86 -0.10 -19.69
C LEU A 21 20.28 -1.48 -19.99
N ALA A 22 20.89 -2.28 -20.86
CA ALA A 22 20.53 -3.70 -20.96
C ALA A 22 20.87 -4.47 -19.66
N ARG A 23 21.73 -3.95 -18.78
CA ARG A 23 21.84 -4.45 -17.40
C ARG A 23 20.59 -4.12 -16.57
N MET A 24 19.84 -3.03 -16.86
CA MET A 24 18.50 -2.84 -16.31
C MET A 24 17.50 -3.87 -16.86
N LEU A 25 17.73 -4.52 -18.01
CA LEU A 25 16.92 -5.69 -18.39
C LEU A 25 17.17 -6.89 -17.44
N LYS A 26 18.23 -6.90 -16.63
CA LYS A 26 18.28 -7.82 -15.47
C LYS A 26 17.26 -7.49 -14.38
N LEU A 27 16.61 -6.30 -14.36
CA LEU A 27 15.37 -6.10 -13.60
C LEU A 27 14.24 -6.99 -14.12
N LEU A 28 14.25 -7.48 -15.37
CA LEU A 28 13.27 -8.49 -15.79
C LEU A 28 13.48 -9.83 -15.07
N ARG A 29 14.65 -10.06 -14.47
CA ARG A 29 14.88 -11.17 -13.53
C ARG A 29 14.35 -10.88 -12.12
N TYR A 30 14.11 -9.60 -11.78
CA TYR A 30 13.18 -9.16 -10.73
C TYR A 30 11.72 -9.47 -11.12
N GLY A 31 11.45 -9.84 -12.37
CA GLY A 31 10.18 -10.42 -12.81
C GLY A 31 9.75 -11.55 -11.91
N ARG A 32 10.65 -12.46 -11.49
CA ARG A 32 10.31 -13.50 -10.49
C ARG A 32 9.84 -12.89 -9.16
N ALA A 33 10.54 -11.89 -8.62
CA ALA A 33 10.12 -11.21 -7.40
C ALA A 33 8.76 -10.50 -7.58
N VAL A 34 8.55 -9.82 -8.71
CA VAL A 34 7.29 -9.18 -9.07
C VAL A 34 6.17 -10.21 -9.25
N ASP A 35 6.48 -11.38 -9.80
CA ASP A 35 5.56 -12.49 -9.98
C ASP A 35 5.14 -13.07 -8.63
N HIS A 36 6.06 -13.23 -7.68
CA HIS A 36 5.72 -13.62 -6.30
C HIS A 36 4.81 -12.59 -5.63
N PHE A 37 5.11 -11.29 -5.74
CA PHE A 37 4.24 -10.24 -5.23
C PHE A 37 2.87 -10.23 -5.92
N ARG A 38 2.84 -10.44 -7.23
CA ARG A 38 1.60 -10.51 -8.02
C ARG A 38 0.76 -11.71 -7.62
N MET A 39 1.37 -12.88 -7.47
CA MET A 39 0.70 -14.10 -7.03
C MET A 39 0.17 -13.93 -5.60
N ALA A 40 1.00 -13.46 -4.67
CA ALA A 40 0.59 -13.13 -3.31
C ALA A 40 -0.61 -12.17 -3.29
N PHE A 41 -0.58 -11.09 -4.08
CA PHE A 41 -1.66 -10.11 -4.16
C PHE A 41 -2.95 -10.70 -4.74
N ILE A 42 -2.85 -11.55 -5.76
CA ILE A 42 -4.01 -12.25 -6.34
C ILE A 42 -4.62 -13.21 -5.33
N THR A 43 -3.80 -13.88 -4.53
CA THR A 43 -4.25 -14.78 -3.46
C THR A 43 -5.08 -14.01 -2.41
N ILE A 44 -4.61 -12.84 -1.94
CA ILE A 44 -5.29 -12.07 -0.87
C ILE A 44 -6.25 -10.98 -1.35
N ARG A 45 -6.56 -10.90 -2.65
CA ARG A 45 -7.34 -9.80 -3.22
C ARG A 45 -8.75 -9.69 -2.60
N THR A 46 -9.35 -10.82 -2.23
CA THR A 46 -10.69 -10.89 -1.67
C THR A 46 -10.69 -10.32 -0.25
N GLU A 47 -9.71 -10.72 0.54
CA GLU A 47 -9.47 -10.28 1.91
C GLU A 47 -9.15 -8.79 1.95
N LEU A 48 -8.31 -8.29 1.03
CA LEU A 48 -8.05 -6.86 0.88
C LEU A 48 -9.31 -6.09 0.49
N THR A 49 -10.14 -6.64 -0.40
CA THR A 49 -11.41 -5.99 -0.78
C THR A 49 -12.38 -5.90 0.41
N LEU A 50 -12.53 -6.99 1.17
CA LEU A 50 -13.34 -7.03 2.40
C LEU A 50 -12.81 -6.06 3.46
N PHE A 51 -11.49 -5.98 3.60
CA PHE A 51 -10.83 -5.03 4.50
C PHE A 51 -11.11 -3.59 4.09
N LEU A 52 -11.01 -3.25 2.81
CA LEU A 52 -11.30 -1.90 2.30
C LEU A 52 -12.77 -1.51 2.52
N ILE A 53 -13.72 -2.42 2.27
CA ILE A 53 -15.14 -2.21 2.56
C ILE A 53 -15.35 -1.97 4.06
N THR A 54 -14.72 -2.78 4.91
CA THR A 54 -14.78 -2.61 6.37
C THR A 54 -14.20 -1.27 6.81
N CYS A 55 -13.06 -0.85 6.24
CA CYS A 55 -12.47 0.46 6.52
C CYS A 55 -13.40 1.59 6.11
N ALA A 56 -13.99 1.53 4.92
CA ALA A 56 -14.95 2.53 4.45
C ALA A 56 -16.16 2.64 5.39
N PHE A 57 -16.67 1.49 5.87
CA PHE A 57 -17.75 1.46 6.85
C PHE A 57 -17.35 2.09 8.19
N VAL A 58 -16.17 1.77 8.73
CA VAL A 58 -15.68 2.35 9.99
C VAL A 58 -15.42 3.85 9.85
N ILE A 59 -14.83 4.30 8.73
CA ILE A 59 -14.64 5.73 8.43
C ILE A 59 -15.98 6.45 8.41
N TYR A 60 -16.98 5.89 7.72
CA TYR A 60 -18.32 6.46 7.67
C TYR A 60 -18.95 6.57 9.07
N LEU A 61 -18.90 5.51 9.88
CA LEU A 61 -19.40 5.53 11.26
C LEU A 61 -18.67 6.54 12.15
N ALA A 62 -17.34 6.61 12.05
CA ALA A 62 -16.54 7.59 12.78
C ALA A 62 -16.92 9.02 12.39
N SER A 63 -17.17 9.26 11.09
CA SER A 63 -17.56 10.56 10.55
C SER A 63 -18.93 11.01 11.04
N VAL A 64 -19.92 10.11 11.02
CA VAL A 64 -21.26 10.39 11.55
C VAL A 64 -21.23 10.60 13.06
N GLY A 65 -20.46 9.79 13.79
CA GLY A 65 -20.32 9.90 15.24
C GLY A 65 -19.69 11.22 15.65
N ILE A 66 -18.56 11.60 15.05
CA ILE A 66 -17.87 12.86 15.40
C ILE A 66 -18.69 14.08 14.99
N TYR A 67 -19.39 14.02 13.84
CA TYR A 67 -20.31 15.05 13.39
C TYR A 67 -21.36 15.36 14.47
N TYR A 68 -21.94 14.33 15.08
CA TYR A 68 -22.95 14.51 16.12
C TYR A 68 -22.41 15.28 17.34
N PHE A 69 -21.17 15.02 17.76
CA PHE A 69 -20.56 15.68 18.91
C PHE A 69 -20.02 17.08 18.61
N GLU A 70 -19.42 17.29 17.44
CA GLU A 70 -18.63 18.49 17.15
C GLU A 70 -19.37 19.53 16.30
N ARG A 71 -20.43 19.18 15.56
CA ARG A 71 -21.10 20.12 14.64
C ARG A 71 -21.57 21.43 15.28
N VAL A 72 -21.93 21.40 16.57
CA VAL A 72 -22.42 22.58 17.30
C VAL A 72 -21.26 23.45 17.77
N ALA A 73 -20.16 22.83 18.20
CA ALA A 73 -18.99 23.54 18.71
C ALA A 73 -18.10 24.07 17.57
N GLN A 74 -18.06 23.35 16.45
CA GLN A 74 -17.16 23.59 15.33
C GLN A 74 -17.88 23.40 13.97
N PRO A 75 -18.88 24.24 13.65
CA PRO A 75 -19.68 24.08 12.42
C PRO A 75 -18.88 24.30 11.13
N GLU A 76 -17.80 25.08 11.18
CA GLU A 76 -16.96 25.36 9.99
C GLU A 76 -16.08 24.16 9.59
N THR A 77 -15.66 23.32 10.56
CA THR A 77 -14.78 22.16 10.31
C THR A 77 -15.51 20.82 10.37
N PHE A 78 -16.57 20.71 11.17
CA PHE A 78 -17.44 19.54 11.26
C PHE A 78 -18.85 19.83 10.70
N GLY A 79 -18.91 20.61 9.61
CA GLY A 79 -20.17 21.12 9.03
C GLY A 79 -20.98 20.08 8.26
N SER A 80 -20.33 19.07 7.69
CA SER A 80 -20.99 17.94 7.03
C SER A 80 -20.30 16.62 7.36
N VAL A 81 -21.00 15.51 7.13
CA VAL A 81 -20.41 14.17 7.32
C VAL A 81 -19.21 13.96 6.39
N PHE A 82 -19.17 14.58 5.22
CA PHE A 82 -18.02 14.50 4.31
C PHE A 82 -16.80 15.26 4.83
N ASP A 83 -17.00 16.40 5.48
CA ASP A 83 -15.89 17.12 6.14
C ASP A 83 -15.34 16.28 7.30
N CYS A 84 -16.23 15.63 8.06
CA CYS A 84 -15.83 14.69 9.10
C CYS A 84 -15.10 13.44 8.56
N MET A 85 -15.34 13.03 7.32
CA MET A 85 -14.62 11.90 6.69
C MET A 85 -13.13 12.23 6.51
N TRP A 86 -12.77 13.47 6.21
CA TRP A 86 -11.36 13.88 6.17
C TRP A 86 -10.69 13.64 7.52
N TRP A 87 -11.30 14.13 8.59
CA TRP A 87 -10.83 13.90 9.96
C TRP A 87 -10.74 12.42 10.30
N ALA A 88 -11.76 11.64 9.96
CA ALA A 88 -11.82 10.21 10.26
C ALA A 88 -10.70 9.45 9.53
N VAL A 89 -10.44 9.73 8.25
CA VAL A 89 -9.35 9.14 7.48
C VAL A 89 -8.01 9.51 8.11
N ALA A 90 -7.74 10.80 8.35
CA ALA A 90 -6.48 11.25 8.92
C ALA A 90 -6.22 10.64 10.31
N THR A 91 -7.26 10.51 11.13
CA THR A 91 -7.17 9.96 12.49
C THR A 91 -7.00 8.45 12.50
N LEU A 92 -7.83 7.70 11.76
CA LEU A 92 -7.79 6.23 11.72
C LEU A 92 -6.52 5.69 11.04
N THR A 93 -5.96 6.43 10.09
CA THR A 93 -4.68 6.08 9.45
C THR A 93 -3.47 6.54 10.26
N THR A 94 -3.68 7.11 11.46
CA THR A 94 -2.63 7.64 12.35
C THR A 94 -1.77 8.77 11.77
N VAL A 95 -2.20 9.38 10.66
CA VAL A 95 -1.53 10.55 10.07
C VAL A 95 -1.70 11.76 10.98
N GLY A 96 -2.94 12.05 11.38
CA GLY A 96 -3.27 13.06 12.37
C GLY A 96 -2.66 14.44 12.10
N TYR A 97 -2.99 15.06 10.96
CA TYR A 97 -2.45 16.38 10.57
C TYR A 97 -2.64 17.47 11.63
N GLY A 98 -3.69 17.36 12.45
CA GLY A 98 -3.98 18.32 13.54
C GLY A 98 -4.62 19.62 13.06
N ASP A 99 -5.02 19.70 11.80
CA ASP A 99 -5.82 20.76 11.19
C ASP A 99 -7.26 20.78 11.73
N VAL A 100 -7.82 19.61 12.01
CA VAL A 100 -9.15 19.43 12.59
C VAL A 100 -9.06 18.43 13.74
N TYR A 101 -9.65 18.75 14.88
CA TYR A 101 -9.69 17.86 16.05
C TYR A 101 -10.89 18.16 16.96
N PRO A 102 -11.42 17.17 17.71
CA PRO A 102 -12.54 17.38 18.61
C PRO A 102 -12.17 18.26 19.81
N VAL A 103 -13.03 19.23 20.11
CA VAL A 103 -12.86 20.10 21.28
C VAL A 103 -13.81 19.72 22.42
N THR A 104 -14.93 19.08 22.11
CA THR A 104 -15.95 18.70 23.10
C THR A 104 -15.49 17.49 23.93
N ALA A 105 -15.97 17.42 25.17
CA ALA A 105 -15.70 16.27 26.04
C ALA A 105 -16.20 14.95 25.42
N GLY A 106 -17.41 14.96 24.85
CA GLY A 106 -17.98 13.79 24.17
C GLY A 106 -17.18 13.38 22.94
N GLY A 107 -16.77 14.34 22.10
CA GLY A 107 -15.95 14.11 20.91
C GLY A 107 -14.58 13.52 21.26
N LYS A 108 -13.95 13.97 22.35
CA LYS A 108 -12.66 13.42 22.83
C LYS A 108 -12.79 11.98 23.31
N VAL A 109 -13.83 11.67 24.10
CA VAL A 109 -14.10 10.29 24.56
C VAL A 109 -14.40 9.38 23.37
N PHE A 110 -15.25 9.81 22.45
CA PHE A 110 -15.57 9.07 21.22
C PHE A 110 -14.32 8.82 20.38
N THR A 111 -13.50 9.84 20.17
CA THR A 111 -12.26 9.74 19.39
C THR A 111 -11.28 8.76 20.02
N THR A 112 -11.21 8.72 21.35
CA THR A 112 -10.36 7.76 22.06
C THR A 112 -10.77 6.32 21.75
N LEU A 113 -12.07 6.03 21.70
CA LEU A 113 -12.58 4.71 21.31
C LEU A 113 -12.26 4.38 19.85
N ILE A 114 -12.43 5.36 18.95
CA ILE A 114 -12.10 5.21 17.52
C ILE A 114 -10.62 4.96 17.30
N LEU A 115 -9.72 5.57 18.08
CA LEU A 115 -8.28 5.34 17.98
C LEU A 115 -7.91 3.87 18.27
N PHE A 116 -8.53 3.23 19.27
CA PHE A 116 -8.31 1.80 19.53
C PHE A 116 -8.74 0.91 18.36
N ILE A 117 -9.84 1.27 17.68
CA ILE A 117 -10.29 0.58 16.47
C ILE A 117 -9.28 0.80 15.32
N GLY A 118 -8.77 2.02 15.16
CA GLY A 118 -7.74 2.38 14.17
C GLY A 118 -6.48 1.54 14.30
N LEU A 119 -6.01 1.28 15.53
CA LEU A 119 -4.86 0.39 15.79
C LEU A 119 -5.10 -1.03 15.23
N GLY A 120 -6.33 -1.55 15.35
CA GLY A 120 -6.70 -2.83 14.78
C GLY A 120 -6.69 -2.81 13.25
N ILE A 121 -7.20 -1.73 12.64
CA ILE A 121 -7.23 -1.56 11.17
C ILE A 121 -5.83 -1.58 10.56
N ILE A 122 -4.85 -0.93 11.21
CA ILE A 122 -3.47 -0.88 10.70
C ILE A 122 -2.78 -2.25 10.73
N ALA A 123 -3.13 -3.11 11.70
CA ALA A 123 -2.51 -4.43 11.84
C ALA A 123 -2.93 -5.42 10.73
N VAL A 124 -4.15 -5.30 10.21
CA VAL A 124 -4.73 -6.24 9.23
C VAL A 124 -3.94 -6.34 7.92
N PRO A 125 -3.64 -5.25 7.18
CA PRO A 125 -2.94 -5.35 5.89
C PRO A 125 -1.54 -5.93 6.04
N ALA A 126 -0.83 -5.58 7.12
CA ALA A 126 0.46 -6.17 7.44
C ALA A 126 0.36 -7.69 7.66
N GLY A 127 -0.65 -8.13 8.41
CA GLY A 127 -0.94 -9.55 8.63
C GLY A 127 -1.30 -10.31 7.36
N LEU A 128 -2.16 -9.73 6.50
CA LEU A 128 -2.56 -10.33 5.22
C LEU A 128 -1.37 -10.51 4.28
N ILE A 129 -0.53 -9.48 4.12
CA ILE A 129 0.66 -9.55 3.26
C ILE A 129 1.66 -10.58 3.80
N SER A 130 1.89 -10.60 5.11
CA SER A 130 2.78 -11.57 5.76
C SER A 130 2.32 -13.01 5.53
N SER A 131 1.00 -13.26 5.67
CA SER A 131 0.40 -14.58 5.40
C SER A 131 0.56 -14.98 3.93
N ALA A 132 0.29 -14.05 3.01
CA ALA A 132 0.39 -14.30 1.57
C ALA A 132 1.81 -14.67 1.13
N LEU A 133 2.81 -13.93 1.61
CA LEU A 133 4.22 -14.20 1.30
C LEU A 133 4.67 -15.54 1.89
N SER A 134 4.24 -15.85 3.12
CA SER A 134 4.56 -17.13 3.76
C SER A 134 3.99 -18.32 3.00
N GLU A 135 2.80 -18.18 2.42
CA GLU A 135 2.17 -19.21 1.60
C GLU A 135 2.93 -19.43 0.28
N VAL A 136 3.30 -18.35 -0.42
CA VAL A 136 4.11 -18.44 -1.66
C VAL A 136 5.45 -19.14 -1.40
N TRP A 137 6.14 -18.81 -0.29
CA TRP A 137 7.40 -19.46 0.05
C TRP A 137 7.25 -20.94 0.42
N ARG A 138 6.12 -21.32 1.04
CA ARG A 138 5.82 -22.72 1.36
C ARG A 138 5.59 -23.54 0.10
N GLU A 139 4.84 -23.00 -0.86
CA GLU A 139 4.58 -23.66 -2.15
C GLU A 139 5.88 -23.88 -2.95
N GLU A 140 6.81 -22.93 -2.97
CA GLU A 140 8.11 -23.10 -3.62
C GLU A 140 8.96 -24.20 -2.97
N ALA A 141 9.02 -24.23 -1.63
CA ALA A 141 9.79 -25.24 -0.91
C ALA A 141 9.23 -26.66 -1.11
N GLU A 142 7.91 -26.80 -1.24
CA GLU A 142 7.27 -28.08 -1.57
C GLU A 142 7.49 -28.51 -3.03
N ALA A 143 7.52 -27.55 -3.96
CA ALA A 143 7.83 -27.83 -5.36
C ALA A 143 9.27 -28.36 -5.50
N ASP A 144 10.24 -27.71 -4.85
CA ASP A 144 11.65 -28.11 -4.89
C ASP A 144 11.88 -29.53 -4.33
N LYS A 145 11.22 -29.86 -3.21
CA LYS A 145 11.28 -31.22 -2.62
C LYS A 145 10.76 -32.30 -3.57
N ARG A 146 9.63 -32.04 -4.24
CA ARG A 146 9.05 -32.98 -5.22
C ARG A 146 9.96 -33.21 -6.42
N PHE A 147 10.74 -32.21 -6.83
CA PHE A 147 11.76 -32.38 -7.87
C PHE A 147 12.94 -33.22 -7.38
N THR A 148 13.38 -33.06 -6.12
CA THR A 148 14.55 -33.80 -5.59
C THR A 148 14.26 -35.24 -5.17
N GLU A 149 13.02 -35.59 -4.81
CA GLU A 149 12.63 -36.95 -4.39
C GLU A 149 12.10 -37.82 -5.55
N GLY A 150 11.92 -37.22 -6.74
CA GLY A 150 11.39 -37.88 -7.94
C GLY A 150 12.44 -38.44 -8.92
N ASP A 151 13.73 -38.22 -8.66
CA ASP A 151 14.90 -38.75 -9.41
C ASP A 151 15.59 -39.88 -8.61
#